data_AF-A0A0C4WME0-F1
#
_entry.id   AF-A0A0C4WME0-F1
#
_cell.length_a   1.000
_cell.length_b   1.000
_cell.length_c   1.000
_cell.angle_alpha   90.00
_cell.angle_beta   90.00
_cell.angle_gamma   90.00
#
_symmetry.space_group_name_H-M   'P 1'
#
loop_
_entity.id
_entity.type
_entity.pdbx_description
1 polymer ?
#
loop_
_entity_poly.entity_id
_entity_poly.type
_entity_poly.pdbx_seq_one_letter_code
_entity_poly.pdbx_strand_id
1 'polypeptide(L)'
;MDMNLARLRKLAAEHGDAGSPDARDVLILTFLQELNLVLAKPVIDAMSDVEVRQCYVKWTQAILVEATMKDRHEWLVRGVRLVLSDYTEHPVEPAEKKLPTNVVSLTK
;
A
#
# COMPACT_ATOMS: atom_id res chain seq x y z
N MET A 1 2.27 13.49 -2.10
CA MET A 1 3.13 12.40 -1.59
C MET A 1 3.62 12.72 -0.17
N ASP A 2 3.40 13.96 0.28
CA ASP A 2 4.00 14.58 1.46
C ASP A 2 3.39 14.16 2.81
N MET A 3 2.11 13.79 2.84
CA MET A 3 1.44 13.42 4.09
C MET A 3 2.01 12.12 4.70
N ASN A 4 2.26 11.10 3.87
CA ASN A 4 2.83 9.82 4.34
C ASN A 4 4.31 9.95 4.73
N LEU A 5 5.06 10.86 4.09
CA LEU A 5 6.44 11.16 4.46
C LEU A 5 6.52 11.83 5.84
N ALA A 6 5.72 12.88 6.06
CA ALA A 6 5.66 13.55 7.37
C ALA A 6 5.21 12.59 8.47
N ARG A 7 4.20 11.76 8.18
CA ARG A 7 3.68 10.72 9.06
C ARG A 7 4.75 9.70 9.46
N LEU A 8 5.49 9.13 8.50
CA LEU A 8 6.55 8.16 8.79
C LEU A 8 7.75 8.79 9.51
N ARG A 9 8.14 10.02 9.17
CA ARG A 9 9.20 10.74 9.90
C ARG A 9 8.86 10.90 11.37
N LYS A 10 7.60 11.27 11.68
CA LYS A 10 7.11 11.38 13.05
C LYS A 10 7.15 10.02 13.76
N LEU A 11 6.60 8.96 13.16
CA LEU A 11 6.59 7.62 13.74
C LEU A 11 8.01 7.08 13.99
N ALA A 12 8.92 7.28 13.04
CA ALA A 12 10.29 6.81 13.18
C ALA A 12 11.09 7.58 14.23
N ALA A 13 10.75 8.85 14.48
CA ALA A 13 11.31 9.64 15.59
C ALA A 13 10.75 9.19 16.94
N GLU A 14 9.43 9.00 17.05
CA GLU A 14 8.73 8.59 18.28
C GLU A 14 9.17 7.21 18.78
N HIS A 15 9.48 6.31 17.86
CA HIS A 15 9.88 4.94 18.19
C HIS A 15 11.40 4.72 18.25
N GLY A 16 12.21 5.77 18.05
CA GLY A 16 13.66 5.68 18.18
C GLY A 16 14.32 4.73 17.17
N ASP A 17 13.79 4.66 15.95
CA ASP A 17 14.35 3.78 14.91
C ASP A 17 15.84 4.10 14.67
N ALA A 18 16.67 3.05 14.56
CA ALA A 18 18.13 3.18 14.57
C ALA A 18 18.69 3.91 13.34
N GLY A 19 19.85 4.55 13.50
CA GLY A 19 20.56 5.26 12.43
C GLY A 19 20.53 6.79 12.56
N SER A 20 21.40 7.46 11.80
CA SER A 20 21.40 8.93 11.72
C SER A 20 20.09 9.45 11.12
N PRO A 21 19.67 10.69 11.44
CA PRO A 21 18.46 11.28 10.86
C PRO A 21 18.44 11.21 9.33
N ASP A 22 19.58 11.48 8.68
CA ASP A 22 19.69 11.45 7.21
C ASP A 22 19.53 10.04 6.63
N ALA A 23 20.18 9.04 7.25
CA ALA A 23 20.06 7.65 6.80
C ALA A 23 18.62 7.13 6.95
N ARG A 24 17.95 7.53 8.04
CA ARG A 24 16.54 7.22 8.28
C ARG A 24 15.65 7.85 7.22
N ASP A 25 15.91 9.10 6.86
CA ASP A 25 15.12 9.82 5.86
C ASP A 25 15.24 9.18 4.47
N VAL A 26 16.45 8.77 4.08
CA VAL A 26 16.69 8.00 2.85
C VAL A 26 15.90 6.70 2.87
N LEU A 27 15.95 5.93 3.97
CA LEU A 27 15.20 4.68 4.08
C LEU A 27 13.68 4.89 4.01
N ILE A 28 13.15 5.94 4.64
CA ILE A 28 11.72 6.26 4.57
C ILE A 28 11.31 6.61 3.13
N LEU A 29 12.12 7.41 2.43
CA LEU A 29 11.86 7.78 1.04
C LEU A 29 11.89 6.56 0.12
N THR A 30 12.90 5.70 0.25
CA THR A 30 13.00 4.46 -0.54
C THR A 30 11.84 3.52 -0.25
N PHE A 31 11.48 3.33 1.02
CA PHE A 31 10.33 2.53 1.41
C PHE A 31 9.05 3.05 0.78
N LEU A 32 8.78 4.35 0.87
CA LEU A 32 7.58 4.95 0.28
C LEU A 32 7.57 4.82 -1.24
N GLN A 33 8.72 4.95 -1.91
CA GLN A 33 8.82 4.71 -3.34
C GLN A 33 8.44 3.26 -3.69
N GLU A 34 9.06 2.27 -3.03
CA GLU A 34 8.73 0.86 -3.26
C GLU A 34 7.25 0.56 -2.93
N LEU A 35 6.72 1.11 -1.85
CA LEU A 35 5.32 0.94 -1.46
C LEU A 35 4.35 1.50 -2.52
N ASN A 36 4.66 2.66 -3.11
CA ASN A 36 3.84 3.25 -4.19
C ASN A 36 3.95 2.47 -5.52
N LEU A 37 4.99 1.64 -5.71
CA LEU A 37 5.07 0.75 -6.87
C LEU A 37 4.17 -0.47 -6.75
N VAL A 38 3.86 -0.89 -5.52
CA VAL A 38 3.08 -2.10 -5.25
C VAL A 38 1.64 -1.84 -4.80
N LEU A 39 1.37 -0.68 -4.19
CA LEU A 39 0.05 -0.29 -3.69
C LEU A 39 -0.41 1.02 -4.30
N ALA A 40 -1.71 1.09 -4.58
CA ALA A 40 -2.35 2.34 -4.95
C ALA A 40 -2.38 3.31 -3.75
N LYS A 41 -2.14 4.58 -4.02
CA LYS A 41 -2.12 5.65 -3.00
C LYS A 41 -3.34 5.63 -2.04
N PRO A 42 -4.60 5.42 -2.48
CA PRO A 42 -5.74 5.37 -1.56
C PRO A 42 -5.64 4.25 -0.52
N VAL A 43 -5.02 3.12 -0.88
CA VAL A 43 -4.78 2.01 0.04
C VAL A 43 -3.77 2.43 1.11
N ILE A 44 -2.67 3.05 0.70
CA ILE A 44 -1.63 3.55 1.61
C ILE A 44 -2.20 4.61 2.56
N ASP A 45 -3.02 5.53 2.04
CA ASP A 45 -3.66 6.60 2.82
C ASP A 45 -4.68 6.03 3.83
N ALA A 46 -5.29 4.87 3.55
CA ALA A 46 -6.24 4.20 4.44
C ALA A 46 -5.58 3.34 5.53
N MET A 47 -4.31 2.94 5.36
CA MET A 47 -3.58 2.18 6.38
C MET A 47 -3.41 3.01 7.66
N SER A 48 -3.53 2.38 8.83
CA SER A 48 -3.26 2.96 10.14
C SER A 48 -1.77 3.19 10.40
N ASP A 49 -1.44 4.04 11.39
CA ASP A 49 -0.04 4.37 11.72
C ASP A 49 0.75 3.13 12.10
N VAL A 50 0.09 2.21 12.82
CA VAL A 50 0.65 0.93 13.26
C VAL A 50 0.98 0.04 12.07
N GLU A 51 0.07 -0.09 11.09
CA GLU A 51 0.28 -0.93 9.90
C GLU A 51 1.39 -0.37 9.01
N VAL A 52 1.37 0.93 8.72
CA VAL A 52 2.41 1.58 7.91
C VAL A 52 3.77 1.42 8.58
N ARG A 53 3.84 1.57 9.91
CA ARG A 53 5.09 1.36 10.65
C ARG A 53 5.55 -0.11 10.60
N GLN A 54 4.65 -1.07 10.79
CA GLN A 54 5.01 -2.49 10.71
C GLN A 54 5.54 -2.87 9.32
N CYS A 55 4.92 -2.35 8.26
CA CYS A 55 5.42 -2.52 6.90
C CYS A 55 6.82 -1.91 6.74
N TYR A 56 7.04 -0.70 7.24
CA TYR A 56 8.36 -0.05 7.20
C TYR A 56 9.43 -0.87 7.94
N VAL A 57 9.16 -1.31 9.17
CA VAL A 57 10.12 -2.10 9.99
C VAL A 57 10.46 -3.44 9.33
N LYS A 58 9.47 -4.15 8.80
CA LYS A 58 9.74 -5.43 8.13
C LYS A 58 10.45 -5.24 6.79
N TRP A 59 10.16 -4.16 6.08
CA TRP A 59 10.89 -3.79 4.87
C TRP A 59 12.35 -3.45 5.18
N THR A 60 12.65 -2.69 6.25
CA THR A 60 14.04 -2.41 6.65
C THR A 60 14.76 -3.67 7.10
N GLN A 61 14.10 -4.60 7.79
CA GLN A 61 14.66 -5.92 8.10
C GLN A 61 15.00 -6.73 6.82
N ALA A 62 14.16 -6.65 5.79
CA ALA A 62 14.41 -7.30 4.51
C ALA A 62 15.65 -6.72 3.79
N ILE A 63 15.87 -5.40 3.90
CA ILE A 63 17.10 -4.76 3.40
C ILE A 63 18.34 -5.28 4.14
N LEU A 64 18.26 -5.46 5.46
CA LEU A 64 19.40 -5.93 6.28
C LEU A 64 19.82 -7.37 5.96
N VAL A 65 18.90 -8.22 5.49
CA VAL A 65 19.21 -9.58 5.02
C VAL A 65 19.48 -9.65 3.52
N GLU A 66 19.72 -8.49 2.88
CA GLU A 66 20.02 -8.36 1.46
C GLU A 66 18.96 -8.96 0.53
N ALA A 67 17.69 -8.97 0.97
CA ALA A 67 16.58 -9.44 0.15
C ALA A 67 16.49 -8.63 -1.15
N THR A 68 16.17 -9.29 -2.27
CA THR A 68 16.06 -8.59 -3.54
C THR A 68 14.87 -7.63 -3.54
N MET A 69 14.88 -6.63 -4.43
CA MET A 69 13.72 -5.73 -4.59
C MET A 69 12.44 -6.52 -4.92
N LYS A 70 12.55 -7.58 -5.73
CA LYS A 70 11.43 -8.46 -6.06
C LYS A 70 10.85 -9.11 -4.81
N ASP A 71 11.69 -9.66 -3.93
CA ASP A 71 11.25 -10.31 -2.69
C ASP A 71 10.56 -9.31 -1.76
N ARG A 72 11.11 -8.10 -1.63
CA ARG A 72 10.49 -7.03 -0.84
C ARG A 72 9.13 -6.63 -1.40
N HIS A 73 9.00 -6.48 -2.71
CA HIS A 73 7.73 -6.16 -3.36
C HIS A 73 6.69 -7.27 -3.16
N GLU A 74 7.07 -8.53 -3.38
CA GLU A 74 6.18 -9.67 -3.13
C GLU A 74 5.72 -9.71 -1.67
N TRP A 75 6.63 -9.43 -0.73
CA TRP A 75 6.33 -9.39 0.69
C TRP A 75 5.38 -8.23 1.04
N LEU A 76 5.61 -7.02 0.52
CA LEU A 76 4.72 -5.87 0.73
C LEU A 76 3.31 -6.16 0.23
N VAL A 77 3.16 -6.76 -0.97
CA VAL A 77 1.86 -7.15 -1.52
C VAL A 77 1.17 -8.20 -0.64
N ARG A 78 1.90 -9.23 -0.20
CA ARG A 78 1.34 -10.28 0.68
C ARG A 78 0.96 -9.76 2.05
N GLY A 79 1.81 -8.94 2.66
CA GLY A 79 1.57 -8.33 3.97
C GLY A 79 0.30 -7.48 3.96
N VAL A 80 0.10 -6.69 2.91
CA VAL A 80 -1.09 -5.87 2.75
C VAL A 80 -2.34 -6.72 2.52
N ARG A 81 -2.27 -7.81 1.73
CA ARG A 81 -3.40 -8.73 1.54
C ARG A 81 -3.84 -9.40 2.85
N LEU A 82 -2.91 -9.75 3.73
CA LEU A 82 -3.21 -10.36 5.03
C LEU A 82 -3.80 -9.36 6.03
N VAL A 83 -3.39 -8.09 5.95
CA VAL A 83 -3.91 -7.00 6.79
C VAL A 83 -5.28 -6.51 6.31
N LEU A 84 -5.47 -6.44 4.99
CA LEU A 84 -6.72 -6.02 4.34
C LEU A 84 -7.68 -7.19 4.08
N SER A 85 -7.52 -8.35 4.72
CA SER A 85 -8.43 -9.49 4.54
C SER A 85 -9.89 -9.19 5.00
N ASP A 86 -10.12 -8.04 5.63
CA ASP A 86 -11.46 -7.51 5.95
C ASP A 86 -11.97 -6.47 4.94
N TYR A 87 -11.25 -6.19 3.85
CA TYR A 87 -11.85 -5.52 2.69
C TYR A 87 -12.70 -6.56 1.96
N THR A 88 -13.77 -7.02 2.61
CA THR A 88 -14.93 -7.57 1.93
C THR A 88 -15.24 -6.61 0.81
N GLU A 89 -15.12 -7.11 -0.41
CA GLU A 89 -15.72 -6.49 -1.58
C GLU A 89 -17.06 -5.92 -1.12
N HIS A 90 -17.19 -4.60 -1.05
CA HIS A 90 -18.53 -4.06 -1.15
C HIS A 90 -19.06 -4.68 -2.44
N PRO A 91 -20.18 -5.42 -2.41
CA PRO A 91 -20.79 -5.88 -3.62
C PRO A 91 -21.04 -4.59 -4.39
N VAL A 92 -20.22 -4.33 -5.40
CA VAL A 92 -20.59 -3.37 -6.42
C VAL A 92 -21.76 -4.07 -7.05
N GLU A 93 -22.98 -3.71 -6.62
CA GLU A 93 -24.18 -4.08 -7.34
C GLU A 93 -23.85 -3.79 -8.80
N PRO A 94 -23.92 -4.80 -9.69
CA PRO A 94 -23.67 -4.55 -11.09
C PRO A 94 -24.63 -3.44 -11.46
N ALA A 95 -24.07 -2.28 -11.81
CA ALA A 95 -24.86 -1.13 -12.21
C ALA A 95 -25.85 -1.66 -13.24
N GLU A 96 -27.13 -1.69 -12.87
CA GLU A 96 -28.18 -2.10 -13.78
C GLU A 96 -28.07 -1.16 -14.95
N LYS A 97 -27.38 -1.62 -16.00
CA LYS A 97 -27.46 -1.05 -17.33
C LYS A 97 -28.92 -1.24 -17.68
N LYS A 98 -29.72 -0.22 -17.38
CA LYS A 98 -30.97 0.06 -18.07
C LYS A 98 -30.60 0.20 -19.54
N LEU A 99 -30.52 -0.95 -20.20
CA LEU A 99 -30.48 -1.08 -21.64
C LEU A 99 -31.69 -0.29 -22.14
N PRO A 100 -31.52 0.73 -22.99
CA PRO A 100 -32.66 1.38 -23.60
C PRO A 100 -33.43 0.32 -24.39
N THR A 101 -34.68 0.10 -24.00
CA THR A 101 -35.65 -0.78 -24.64
C THR A 101 -35.94 -0.26 -26.05
N ASN A 102 -35.06 -0.54 -27.00
CA ASN A 102 -35.28 -0.38 -28.43
C ASN A 102 -34.37 -1.35 -29.18
N VAL A 103 -34.56 -2.65 -28.94
CA VAL A 103 -34.08 -3.69 -29.85
C VAL A 103 -35.24 -4.02 -30.77
N VAL A 104 -35.18 -3.49 -31.99
CA VAL A 104 -36.05 -3.90 -33.10
C VAL A 104 -35.64 -5.33 -33.48
N SER A 105 -36.54 -6.29 -33.28
CA SER A 105 -36.39 -7.65 -33.79
C SER A 105 -36.47 -7.64 -35.32
N LEU A 106 -35.36 -7.91 -36.01
CA LEU A 106 -35.34 -8.26 -37.42
C LEU A 106 -35.32 -9.78 -37.55
N THR A 107 -36.50 -10.39 -37.61
CA THR A 107 -36.69 -11.73 -38.16
C THR A 107 -36.82 -11.64 -39.68
N LYS A 108 -35.99 -12.40 -40.40
CA LYS A 108 -36.24 -12.85 -41.78
C LYS A 108 -36.18 -14.36 -41.78
#